data_AF-A0A959EJI7-F1
#
_entry.id   AF-A0A959EJI7-F1
#
_cell.length_a   1.000
_cell.length_b   1.000
_cell.length_c   1.000
_cell.angle_alpha   90.00
_cell.angle_beta   90.00
_cell.angle_gamma   90.00
#
_symmetry.space_group_name_H-M   'P 1'
#
loop_
_entity.id
_entity.type
_entity.pdbx_description
1 polymer ?
#
loop_
_entity_poly.entity_id
_entity_poly.type
_entity_poly.pdbx_seq_one_letter_code
_entity_poly.pdbx_strand_id
1 'polypeptide(L)' 'LENGEARIGLEEVGVEHPFYHLSGSDNMIVFTTERYKDRPLVVRGPGAGAEVTAAGLFAEIIGIGHLLGR' A
#
# COMPACT_ATOMS: atom_id res chain seq x y z
N LEU A 1 5.81 -4.55 11.86
CA LEU A 1 7.27 -4.73 11.89
C LEU A 1 7.56 -5.84 12.88
N GLU A 2 8.09 -6.97 12.42
CA GLU A 2 8.57 -8.00 13.34
C GLU A 2 9.69 -7.39 14.19
N ASN A 3 9.55 -7.44 15.51
CA ASN A 3 10.51 -6.87 16.47
C ASN A 3 10.81 -5.36 16.29
N GLY A 4 9.93 -4.61 15.63
CA GLY A 4 10.17 -3.19 15.34
C GLY A 4 11.22 -2.93 14.26
N GLU A 5 11.69 -3.96 13.55
CA GLU A 5 12.68 -3.83 12.48
C GLU A 5 12.01 -3.59 11.12
N ALA A 6 12.60 -2.69 10.33
CA ALA A 6 12.28 -2.50 8.91
C ALA A 6 13.48 -2.91 8.06
N ARG A 7 13.22 -3.54 6.91
CA ARG A 7 14.24 -3.98 5.95
C ARG A 7 13.88 -3.47 4.57
N ILE A 8 14.91 -3.20 3.77
CA ILE A 8 14.80 -2.85 2.35
C ILE A 8 15.80 -3.69 1.57
N GLY A 9 15.37 -4.24 0.45
CA GLY A 9 16.21 -5.11 -0.37
C GLY A 9 15.43 -5.69 -1.54
N LEU A 10 16.16 -6.31 -2.45
CA LEU A 10 15.59 -7.15 -3.49
C LEU A 10 15.33 -8.54 -2.90
N GLU A 11 14.16 -9.11 -3.17
CA GLU A 11 13.75 -10.42 -2.67
C GLU A 11 13.14 -11.24 -3.80
N GLU A 12 13.52 -12.52 -3.88
CA GLU A 12 12.93 -13.47 -4.81
C GLU A 12 11.64 -14.04 -4.20
N VAL A 13 10.58 -14.12 -5.00
CA VAL A 13 9.27 -14.58 -4.54
C VAL A 13 8.71 -15.68 -5.43
N GLY A 14 8.08 -16.67 -4.83
CA GLY A 14 7.43 -17.78 -5.55
C GLY A 14 6.08 -17.41 -6.17
N VAL A 15 5.54 -18.31 -7.00
CA VAL A 15 4.27 -18.12 -7.74
C VAL A 15 3.05 -17.84 -6.86
N GLU A 16 3.05 -18.38 -5.64
CA GLU A 16 1.97 -18.20 -4.66
C GLU A 16 2.08 -16.86 -3.90
N HIS A 17 3.18 -16.12 -4.07
CA HIS A 17 3.40 -14.88 -3.35
C HIS A 17 2.56 -13.74 -3.97
N PRO A 18 1.91 -12.87 -3.17
CA PRO A 18 1.06 -11.78 -3.69
C PRO A 18 1.76 -10.84 -4.69
N PHE A 19 3.07 -10.69 -4.56
CA PHE A 19 3.91 -9.85 -5.44
C PHE A 19 4.26 -10.50 -6.77
N TYR A 20 4.06 -11.81 -6.94
CA TYR A 20 4.44 -12.52 -8.18
C TYR A 20 3.74 -11.95 -9.42
N HIS A 21 2.47 -11.55 -9.26
CA HIS A 21 1.66 -10.99 -10.33
C HIS A 21 1.73 -9.45 -10.41
N LEU A 22 2.78 -8.82 -9.89
CA LEU A 22 3.00 -7.39 -10.10
C LEU A 22 3.54 -7.15 -11.52
N SER A 23 3.06 -6.10 -12.16
CA SER A 23 3.44 -5.75 -13.53
C SER A 23 3.48 -4.25 -13.72
N GLY A 24 4.42 -3.76 -14.54
CA GLY A 24 4.51 -2.34 -14.86
C GLY A 24 4.94 -1.49 -13.65
N SER A 25 4.23 -0.40 -13.41
CA SER A 25 4.50 0.58 -12.34
C SER A 25 3.55 0.44 -11.14
N ASP A 26 2.91 -0.72 -10.99
CA ASP A 26 2.06 -0.99 -9.83
C ASP A 26 2.90 -1.16 -8.57
N ASN A 27 2.46 -0.52 -7.50
CA ASN A 27 2.95 -0.78 -6.15
C ASN A 27 1.94 -1.66 -5.41
N MET A 28 2.45 -2.45 -4.46
CA MET A 28 1.62 -3.26 -3.57
C MET A 28 2.07 -3.12 -2.13
N ILE A 29 1.09 -3.07 -1.23
CA ILE A 29 1.26 -3.15 0.20
C ILE A 29 0.39 -4.30 0.71
N VAL A 30 0.98 -5.20 1.49
CA VAL A 30 0.27 -6.33 2.11
C VAL A 30 0.28 -6.13 3.62
N PHE A 31 -0.90 -6.07 4.22
CA PHE A 31 -1.08 -5.93 5.65
C PHE A 31 -1.45 -7.28 6.26
N THR A 32 -0.59 -7.75 7.17
CA THR A 32 -0.86 -8.91 8.02
C THR A 32 -1.10 -8.40 9.44
N THR A 33 -2.26 -8.73 10.00
CA THR A 33 -2.66 -8.36 11.37
C THR A 33 -3.35 -9.55 12.03
N GLU A 34 -3.63 -9.48 13.34
CA GLU A 34 -4.40 -10.53 14.02
C GLU A 34 -5.75 -10.80 13.35
N ARG A 35 -6.42 -9.74 12.85
CA ARG A 35 -7.71 -9.86 12.16
C ARG A 35 -7.59 -10.41 10.75
N TYR A 36 -6.49 -10.10 10.05
CA TYR A 36 -6.24 -10.51 8.66
C TYR A 36 -5.13 -11.57 8.58
N LYS A 37 -5.06 -12.48 9.57
CA LYS A 37 -4.00 -13.48 9.66
C LYS A 37 -4.07 -14.55 8.56
N ASP A 38 -5.29 -15.01 8.24
CA ASP A 38 -5.50 -16.12 7.29
C ASP A 38 -5.66 -15.61 5.86
N ARG A 39 -6.09 -14.35 5.72
CA ARG A 39 -6.32 -13.66 4.45
C ARG A 39 -5.80 -12.24 4.55
N PRO A 40 -4.51 -12.00 4.24
CA PRO A 40 -3.89 -10.69 4.32
C PRO A 40 -4.64 -9.65 3.48
N LEU A 41 -4.69 -8.41 3.96
CA LEU A 41 -5.27 -7.31 3.22
C LEU A 41 -4.25 -6.80 2.20
N VAL A 42 -4.58 -6.88 0.92
CA VAL A 42 -3.73 -6.44 -0.19
C VAL A 42 -4.25 -5.13 -0.75
N VAL A 43 -3.40 -4.11 -0.78
CA VAL A 43 -3.64 -2.84 -1.49
C VAL A 43 -2.70 -2.79 -2.68
N ARG A 44 -3.25 -2.68 -3.89
CA ARG A 44 -2.50 -2.63 -5.16
C ARG A 44 -3.02 -1.50 -6.03
N GLY A 45 -2.12 -0.84 -6.75
CA GLY A 45 -2.47 0.09 -7.82
C GLY A 45 -1.24 0.87 -8.31
N PRO A 46 -1.43 1.87 -9.18
CA PRO A 46 -0.33 2.68 -9.69
C PRO A 46 0.43 3.36 -8.54
N GLY A 47 1.74 3.12 -8.48
CA GLY A 47 2.60 3.69 -7.44
C GLY A 47 3.03 5.14 -7.69
N ALA A 48 2.93 5.57 -8.94
CA ALA A 48 3.37 6.88 -9.39
C ALA A 48 2.57 7.33 -10.63
N GLY A 49 2.52 8.63 -10.85
CA GLY A 49 1.85 9.26 -11.98
C GLY A 49 1.21 10.58 -11.55
N ALA A 50 1.27 11.60 -12.41
CA ALA A 50 0.82 12.95 -12.04
C ALA A 50 -0.63 12.98 -11.54
N GLU A 51 -1.52 12.26 -12.24
CA GLU A 51 -2.95 12.21 -11.88
C GLU A 51 -3.20 11.46 -10.56
N VAL A 52 -2.56 10.29 -10.35
CA VAL A 52 -2.75 9.50 -9.12
C VAL A 52 -2.16 10.20 -7.90
N THR A 53 -1.03 10.90 -8.06
CA THR A 53 -0.44 11.71 -6.99
C THR A 53 -1.32 12.93 -6.65
N ALA A 54 -1.85 13.62 -7.66
CA ALA A 54 -2.74 14.75 -7.45
C ALA A 54 -4.05 14.34 -6.75
N ALA A 55 -4.62 13.19 -7.12
CA ALA A 55 -5.80 12.64 -6.47
C ALA A 55 -5.56 12.36 -4.97
N GLY A 56 -4.38 11.81 -4.62
CA GLY A 56 -3.97 11.60 -3.23
C GLY A 56 -3.91 12.91 -2.43
N LEU A 57 -3.26 13.94 -2.99
CA LEU A 57 -3.23 15.28 -2.36
C LEU A 57 -4.63 15.86 -2.18
N PHE A 58 -5.50 15.72 -3.18
CA PHE A 58 -6.86 16.24 -3.12
C PHE A 58 -7.70 15.56 -2.02
N ALA A 59 -7.56 14.24 -1.85
CA ALA A 59 -8.20 13.51 -0.77
C ALA A 59 -7.76 14.02 0.62
N GLU A 60 -6.48 14.33 0.79
CA GLU A 60 -5.96 14.92 2.04
C GLU A 60 -6.56 16.31 2.31
N ILE A 61 -6.71 17.16 1.29
CA ILE A 61 -7.34 18.48 1.44
C ILE A 61 -8.78 18.33 1.92
N ILE A 62 -9.56 17.40 1.35
CA ILE A 62 -10.93 17.12 1.80
C ILE A 62 -10.93 16.64 3.25
N GLY A 63 -10.02 15.72 3.61
CA GLY A 63 -9.89 15.19 4.96
C GLY A 63 -9.61 16.28 5.99
N ILE A 64 -8.66 17.18 5.70
CA ILE A 64 -8.33 18.33 6.56
C ILE A 64 -9.53 19.28 6.67
N GLY A 65 -10.20 19.59 5.55
CA GLY A 65 -11.40 20.43 5.56
C GLY A 65 -12.50 19.86 6.45
N HIS A 66 -12.71 18.54 6.43
CA HIS A 66 -13.66 17.87 7.30
C HIS A 66 -13.23 17.90 8.77
N LEU A 67 -11.94 17.76 9.07
CA LEU A 67 -11.40 17.84 10.43
C LEU A 67 -11.54 19.24 11.03
N LEU A 68 -11.24 20.29 10.24
CA LEU A 68 -11.28 21.68 10.69
C LEU A 68 -12.69 22.29 10.71
N GLY A 69 -13.61 21.75 9.92
CA GLY A 69 -15.02 22.17 9.89
C GLY A 69 -15.87 21.62 11.03
N ARG A 70 -15.26 20.94 12.02
CA ARG A 70 -15.89 20.46 13.24
C ARG A 70 -15.76 21.45 14.39
#